data_AF-A0A2S8X4Z5-F1
#
_entry.id   AF-A0A2S8X4Z5-F1
#
_cell.length_a   1.000
_cell.length_b   1.000
_cell.length_c   1.000
_cell.angle_alpha   90.00
_cell.angle_beta   90.00
_cell.angle_gamma   90.00
#
_symmetry.space_group_name_H-M   'P 1'
#
loop_
_entity.id
_entity.type
_entity.pdbx_description
1 polymer ?
#
loop_
_entity_poly.entity_id
_entity_poly.type
_entity_poly.pdbx_seq_one_letter_code
_entity_poly.pdbx_strand_id
1 'polypeptide(L)'
;MYVAKNWKDYEVIDTGGGEKLERWGDVILRRPDPQIIWPLEQETNEWRQVHGHYHRSSSGGGNWDMKKPIPERWTIGYENLKFHIKPTSFKHTGLFPEQAANWSWMMDKISNAGRPISVLNLFAYTGGATVAAAYAGASVVHVDAAKGMVQWAKENVQLSGLADRPVRFITDDVFKFVQREQRRGNRYDAIIMDPPSYGRGPNGETWKLEENLYPFLKSCMTILSDNPLFMLVNSYTTGISSTVLRNMLTMTMSAQYGGDITAGEIGLPITRSGLDLPCGILGRWES
;
A
#
# COMPACT_ATOMS: atom_id res chain seq x y z
N MET A 1 -11.84 -11.83 3.88
CA MET A 1 -10.74 -11.19 3.14
C MET A 1 -11.30 -10.02 2.34
N TYR A 2 -10.53 -8.94 2.20
CA TYR A 2 -10.82 -7.80 1.34
C TYR A 2 -10.05 -7.95 0.03
N VAL A 3 -10.77 -8.35 -1.02
CA VAL A 3 -10.16 -8.67 -2.32
C VAL A 3 -10.24 -7.46 -3.24
N ALA A 4 -9.12 -7.05 -3.84
CA ALA A 4 -9.11 -5.99 -4.83
C ALA A 4 -9.70 -6.48 -6.15
N LYS A 5 -10.88 -5.94 -6.48
CA LYS A 5 -11.61 -6.22 -7.73
C LYS A 5 -11.51 -5.02 -8.68
N ASN A 6 -11.97 -5.21 -9.91
CA ASN A 6 -12.10 -4.18 -10.96
C ASN A 6 -10.79 -3.70 -11.59
N TRP A 7 -9.68 -4.40 -11.38
CA TRP A 7 -8.50 -4.18 -12.20
C TRP A 7 -8.76 -4.59 -13.65
N LYS A 8 -8.41 -3.71 -14.59
CA LYS A 8 -8.39 -4.01 -16.04
C LYS A 8 -6.95 -4.22 -16.52
N ASP A 9 -6.06 -3.34 -16.06
CA ASP A 9 -4.65 -3.32 -16.48
C ASP A 9 -3.76 -4.18 -15.57
N TYR A 10 -4.31 -4.85 -14.56
CA TYR A 10 -3.58 -5.78 -13.71
C TYR A 10 -4.37 -7.07 -13.49
N GLU A 11 -3.66 -8.18 -13.38
CA GLU A 11 -4.27 -9.49 -13.12
C GLU A 11 -3.25 -10.46 -12.51
N VAL A 12 -3.67 -11.24 -11.52
CA VAL A 12 -2.99 -12.48 -11.14
C VAL A 12 -3.61 -13.60 -11.97
N ILE A 13 -2.91 -14.03 -13.02
CA ILE A 13 -3.40 -15.04 -13.96
C ILE A 13 -3.47 -16.39 -13.25
N ASP A 14 -2.36 -16.78 -12.61
CA ASP A 14 -2.17 -18.10 -12.02
C ASP A 14 -1.12 -18.07 -10.91
N THR A 15 -1.14 -19.08 -10.05
CA THR A 15 -0.25 -19.22 -8.89
C THR A 15 0.09 -20.68 -8.65
N GLY A 16 1.34 -20.96 -8.31
CA GLY A 16 1.76 -22.29 -7.87
C GLY A 16 3.27 -22.36 -7.73
N GLY A 17 3.76 -23.34 -6.97
CA GLY A 17 5.20 -23.60 -6.85
C GLY A 17 6.00 -22.45 -6.25
N GLY A 18 5.41 -21.67 -5.33
CA GLY A 18 6.05 -20.51 -4.73
C GLY A 18 5.97 -19.22 -5.54
N GLU A 19 5.26 -19.22 -6.67
CA GLU A 19 5.29 -18.12 -7.63
C GLU A 19 3.89 -17.75 -8.14
N LYS A 20 3.78 -16.51 -8.60
CA LYS A 20 2.61 -15.98 -9.30
C LYS A 20 2.97 -15.51 -10.70
N LEU A 21 2.04 -15.75 -11.61
CA LEU A 21 2.04 -15.26 -12.97
C LEU A 21 1.09 -14.07 -13.04
N GLU A 22 1.61 -12.91 -13.43
CA GLU A 22 0.86 -11.65 -13.38
C GLU A 22 0.93 -10.90 -14.71
N ARG A 23 -0.17 -10.24 -15.07
CA ARG A 23 -0.24 -9.31 -16.19
C ARG A 23 -0.30 -7.88 -15.68
N TRP A 24 0.45 -7.00 -16.34
CA TRP A 24 0.55 -5.57 -16.08
C TRP A 24 0.45 -4.82 -17.42
N GLY A 25 -0.77 -4.49 -17.85
CA GLY A 25 -1.06 -4.06 -19.21
C GLY A 25 -0.78 -5.20 -20.19
N ASP A 26 0.18 -5.00 -21.08
CA ASP A 26 0.66 -6.00 -22.03
C ASP A 26 1.87 -6.81 -21.50
N VAL A 27 2.39 -6.46 -20.33
CA VAL A 27 3.59 -7.08 -19.76
C VAL A 27 3.22 -8.22 -18.81
N ILE A 28 3.69 -9.42 -19.11
CA ILE A 28 3.56 -10.61 -18.25
C ILE A 28 4.82 -10.81 -17.41
N LEU A 29 4.68 -10.87 -16.09
CA LEU A 29 5.77 -11.07 -15.12
C LEU A 29 5.54 -12.34 -14.29
N ARG A 30 6.63 -13.04 -13.98
CA ARG A 30 6.66 -14.16 -13.03
C ARG A 30 7.42 -13.73 -11.78
N ARG A 31 6.79 -13.84 -10.61
CA ARG A 31 7.38 -13.38 -9.35
C ARG A 31 7.16 -14.36 -8.20
N PRO A 32 8.10 -14.44 -7.25
CA PRO A 32 7.93 -15.27 -6.07
C PRO A 32 6.99 -14.63 -5.06
N ASP A 33 6.18 -15.45 -4.41
CA ASP A 33 5.31 -15.06 -3.32
C ASP A 33 5.31 -16.14 -2.22
N PRO A 34 5.79 -15.83 -0.99
CA PRO A 34 5.96 -16.84 0.06
C PRO A 34 4.65 -17.43 0.57
N GLN A 35 3.50 -16.80 0.27
CA GLN A 35 2.19 -17.34 0.64
C GLN A 35 1.75 -18.51 -0.26
N ILE A 36 2.38 -18.67 -1.43
CA ILE A 36 2.03 -19.69 -2.43
C ILE A 36 2.77 -20.99 -2.08
N ILE A 37 2.15 -21.81 -1.23
CA ILE A 37 2.75 -23.08 -0.77
C ILE A 37 2.20 -24.32 -1.49
N TRP A 38 1.20 -24.14 -2.36
CA TRP A 38 0.62 -25.22 -3.17
C TRP A 38 1.46 -25.47 -4.43
N PRO A 39 1.42 -26.70 -4.99
CA PRO A 39 2.19 -27.03 -6.19
C PRO A 39 1.68 -26.25 -7.40
N LEU A 40 2.56 -26.08 -8.39
CA LEU A 40 2.15 -25.68 -9.74
C LEU A 40 1.66 -26.95 -10.46
N GLU A 41 0.34 -27.03 -10.73
CA GLU A 41 -0.26 -28.21 -11.36
C GLU A 41 0.38 -28.53 -12.72
N GLN A 42 0.53 -27.51 -13.56
CA GLN A 42 1.16 -27.63 -14.87
C GLN A 42 1.88 -26.35 -15.26
N GLU A 43 3.17 -26.45 -15.60
CA GLU A 43 3.92 -25.34 -16.16
C GLU A 43 3.65 -25.18 -17.67
N THR A 44 2.59 -24.43 -17.97
CA THR A 44 2.13 -24.14 -19.34
C THR A 44 3.11 -23.20 -20.10
N ASN A 45 2.85 -22.99 -21.39
CA ASN A 45 3.66 -22.05 -22.18
C ASN A 45 3.62 -20.62 -21.64
N GLU A 46 2.51 -20.17 -21.04
CA GLU A 46 2.40 -18.83 -20.45
C GLU A 46 3.39 -18.63 -19.29
N TRP A 47 3.59 -19.64 -18.46
CA TRP A 47 4.58 -19.63 -17.37
C TRP A 47 6.03 -19.56 -17.85
N ARG A 48 6.29 -20.04 -19.08
CA ARG A 48 7.63 -20.05 -19.70
C ARG A 48 7.91 -18.79 -20.51
N GLN A 49 6.88 -18.26 -21.18
CA GLN A 49 6.95 -17.17 -22.15
C GLN A 49 6.65 -15.79 -21.54
N VAL A 50 7.05 -15.58 -20.29
CA VAL A 50 6.94 -14.28 -19.60
C VAL A 50 7.91 -13.24 -20.18
N HIS A 51 7.65 -11.97 -19.90
CA HIS A 51 8.57 -10.90 -20.26
C HIS A 51 9.72 -10.79 -19.25
N GLY A 52 9.42 -10.95 -17.96
CA GLY A 52 10.42 -10.92 -16.89
C GLY A 52 10.11 -11.93 -15.79
N HIS A 53 11.15 -12.57 -15.27
CA HIS A 53 11.09 -13.46 -14.10
C HIS A 53 11.99 -12.90 -13.01
N TYR A 54 11.43 -12.60 -11.83
CA TYR A 54 12.25 -12.22 -10.68
C TYR A 54 12.73 -13.46 -9.92
N HIS A 55 14.05 -13.62 -9.78
CA HIS A 55 14.66 -14.67 -8.97
C HIS A 55 15.11 -14.10 -7.63
N ARG A 56 14.62 -14.66 -6.53
CA ARG A 56 15.01 -14.26 -5.17
C ARG A 56 16.33 -14.92 -4.78
N SER A 57 17.26 -14.15 -4.22
CA SER A 57 18.49 -14.71 -3.63
C SER A 57 18.22 -15.21 -2.21
N SER A 58 18.90 -16.30 -1.82
CA SER A 58 18.93 -16.80 -0.44
C SER A 58 19.61 -15.85 0.54
N SER A 59 20.50 -14.97 0.06
CA SER A 59 21.18 -13.94 0.86
C SER A 59 20.42 -12.62 0.96
N GLY A 60 19.19 -12.56 0.48
CA GLY A 60 18.40 -11.32 0.36
C GLY A 60 18.56 -10.63 -0.99
N GLY A 61 17.54 -9.85 -1.39
CA GLY A 61 17.46 -9.25 -2.72
C GLY A 61 17.09 -10.27 -3.81
N GLY A 62 17.66 -10.09 -4.99
CA GLY A 62 17.38 -10.91 -6.18
C GLY A 62 17.69 -10.16 -7.46
N ASN A 63 17.31 -10.73 -8.60
CA ASN A 63 17.51 -10.13 -9.91
C ASN A 63 16.35 -10.46 -10.85
N TRP A 64 16.16 -9.59 -11.84
CA TRP A 64 15.24 -9.85 -12.95
C TRP A 64 15.98 -10.56 -14.09
N ASP A 65 15.41 -11.66 -14.55
CA ASP A 65 15.72 -12.29 -15.84
C ASP A 65 14.70 -11.78 -16.88
N MET A 66 15.12 -10.84 -17.73
CA MET A 66 14.27 -10.25 -18.77
C MET A 66 14.38 -11.08 -20.06
N LYS A 67 13.31 -11.80 -20.38
CA LYS A 67 13.24 -12.71 -21.55
C LYS A 67 12.71 -12.02 -22.81
N LYS A 68 11.97 -10.92 -22.64
CA LYS A 68 11.41 -10.10 -23.72
C LYS A 68 11.61 -8.62 -23.40
N PRO A 69 11.71 -7.74 -24.43
CA PRO A 69 11.77 -6.31 -24.20
C PRO A 69 10.50 -5.83 -23.49
N ILE A 70 10.67 -4.92 -22.54
CA ILE A 70 9.59 -4.20 -21.86
C ILE A 70 9.94 -2.72 -21.84
N PRO A 71 8.93 -1.82 -21.71
CA PRO A 71 9.21 -0.42 -21.46
C PRO A 71 10.02 -0.23 -20.17
N GLU A 72 10.94 0.75 -20.14
CA GLU A 72 11.67 1.11 -18.91
C GLU A 72 10.70 1.44 -17.76
N ARG A 73 9.57 2.06 -18.12
CA ARG A 73 8.46 2.40 -17.24
C ARG A 73 7.19 2.48 -18.08
N TRP A 74 6.07 2.01 -17.55
CA TRP A 74 4.76 2.11 -18.21
C TRP A 74 3.67 2.49 -17.23
N THR A 75 2.47 2.69 -17.75
CA THR A 75 1.30 3.13 -17.00
C THR A 75 0.28 1.99 -16.89
N ILE A 76 -0.34 1.88 -15.72
CA ILE A 76 -1.52 1.05 -15.46
C ILE A 76 -2.61 1.91 -14.81
N GLY A 77 -3.85 1.58 -15.10
CA GLY A 77 -5.03 2.20 -14.53
C GLY A 77 -5.75 1.34 -13.50
N TYR A 78 -6.27 1.99 -12.46
CA TYR A 78 -7.32 1.47 -11.60
C TYR A 78 -8.48 2.46 -11.60
N GLU A 79 -9.60 2.10 -12.23
CA GLU A 79 -10.71 3.03 -12.45
C GLU A 79 -10.22 4.35 -13.09
N ASN A 80 -10.31 5.46 -12.36
CA ASN A 80 -9.86 6.78 -12.80
C ASN A 80 -8.43 7.14 -12.36
N LEU A 81 -7.78 6.27 -11.60
CA LEU A 81 -6.43 6.46 -11.07
C LEU A 81 -5.41 5.87 -12.04
N LYS A 82 -4.26 6.53 -12.20
CA LYS A 82 -3.17 6.08 -13.07
C LYS A 82 -1.85 6.07 -12.32
N PHE A 83 -1.07 5.02 -12.54
CA PHE A 83 0.19 4.80 -11.85
C PHE A 83 1.30 4.44 -12.84
N HIS A 84 2.48 5.00 -12.63
CA HIS A 84 3.69 4.51 -13.27
C HIS A 84 4.23 3.29 -12.51
N ILE A 85 4.57 2.24 -13.25
CA ILE A 85 5.31 1.08 -12.73
C ILE A 85 6.55 0.79 -13.54
N LYS A 86 7.50 0.12 -12.88
CA LYS A 86 8.65 -0.52 -13.50
C LYS A 86 9.23 -1.59 -12.57
N PRO A 87 9.87 -2.63 -13.11
CA PRO A 87 10.70 -3.52 -12.31
C PRO A 87 11.72 -2.73 -11.50
N THR A 88 11.76 -2.98 -10.19
CA THR A 88 12.76 -2.38 -9.30
C THR A 88 13.95 -3.34 -9.14
N SER A 89 14.99 -2.93 -8.40
CA SER A 89 16.04 -3.83 -7.95
C SER A 89 15.53 -4.94 -7.00
N PHE A 90 14.28 -4.83 -6.55
CA PHE A 90 13.58 -5.82 -5.74
C PHE A 90 12.41 -6.43 -6.52
N LYS A 91 11.69 -7.36 -5.91
CA LYS A 91 10.52 -8.00 -6.53
C LYS A 91 9.37 -7.05 -6.85
N HIS A 92 9.36 -5.85 -6.27
CA HIS A 92 8.25 -4.89 -6.42
C HIS A 92 8.31 -4.18 -7.79
N THR A 93 7.15 -3.76 -8.27
CA THR A 93 6.98 -3.03 -9.54
C THR A 93 6.64 -1.54 -9.35
N GLY A 94 6.58 -1.06 -8.10
CA GLY A 94 6.16 0.31 -7.79
C GLY A 94 4.68 0.46 -7.45
N LEU A 95 3.91 -0.63 -7.38
CA LEU A 95 2.51 -0.62 -6.97
C LEU A 95 2.15 -1.92 -6.26
N PHE A 96 1.20 -1.83 -5.31
CA PHE A 96 0.62 -2.95 -4.58
C PHE A 96 -0.88 -3.04 -4.94
N PRO A 97 -1.27 -3.80 -5.98
CA PRO A 97 -2.61 -3.77 -6.54
C PRO A 97 -3.73 -4.17 -5.57
N GLU A 98 -3.40 -5.00 -4.58
CA GLU A 98 -4.31 -5.41 -3.50
C GLU A 98 -4.82 -4.21 -2.70
N GLN A 99 -4.02 -3.13 -2.61
CA GLN A 99 -4.41 -1.91 -1.89
C GLN A 99 -5.57 -1.17 -2.56
N ALA A 100 -5.96 -1.53 -3.78
CA ALA A 100 -7.17 -0.99 -4.40
C ALA A 100 -8.43 -1.24 -3.56
N ALA A 101 -8.49 -2.36 -2.80
CA ALA A 101 -9.58 -2.59 -1.85
C ALA A 101 -9.62 -1.56 -0.70
N ASN A 102 -8.48 -0.99 -0.33
CA ASN A 102 -8.39 0.15 0.60
C ASN A 102 -8.70 1.47 -0.12
N TRP A 103 -8.23 1.65 -1.35
CA TRP A 103 -8.46 2.87 -2.13
C TRP A 103 -9.95 3.11 -2.37
N SER A 104 -10.71 2.11 -2.81
CA SER A 104 -12.16 2.26 -3.00
C SER A 104 -12.87 2.61 -1.70
N TRP A 105 -12.51 1.96 -0.59
CA TRP A 105 -13.09 2.26 0.73
C TRP A 105 -12.77 3.68 1.20
N MET A 106 -11.52 4.13 1.12
CA MET A 106 -11.17 5.48 1.58
C MET A 106 -11.76 6.56 0.66
N MET A 107 -11.86 6.31 -0.65
CA MET A 107 -12.47 7.25 -1.60
C MET A 107 -13.96 7.44 -1.26
N ASP A 108 -14.68 6.35 -0.99
CA ASP A 108 -16.09 6.40 -0.56
C ASP A 108 -16.25 7.21 0.73
N LYS A 109 -15.41 6.98 1.74
CA LYS A 109 -15.47 7.73 3.00
C LYS A 109 -15.21 9.21 2.81
N ILE A 110 -14.17 9.57 2.04
CA ILE A 110 -13.79 10.96 1.79
C ILE A 110 -14.88 11.70 1.01
N SER A 111 -15.39 11.11 -0.08
CA SER A 111 -16.38 11.76 -0.94
C SER A 111 -17.74 11.92 -0.26
N ASN A 112 -18.11 11.03 0.66
CA ASN A 112 -19.37 11.10 1.40
C ASN A 112 -19.28 11.86 2.74
N ALA A 113 -18.12 12.39 3.11
CA ALA A 113 -17.94 13.02 4.42
C ALA A 113 -18.74 14.33 4.61
N GLY A 114 -19.22 14.96 3.52
CA GLY A 114 -20.00 16.21 3.57
C GLY A 114 -19.21 17.44 4.05
N ARG A 115 -17.88 17.33 4.20
CA ARG A 115 -16.97 18.39 4.64
C ARG A 115 -15.57 18.20 4.04
N PRO A 116 -14.71 19.23 4.02
CA PRO A 116 -13.30 19.05 3.65
C PRO A 116 -12.60 18.05 4.58
N ILE A 117 -11.77 17.19 4.00
CA ILE A 117 -11.01 16.14 4.70
C ILE A 117 -9.50 16.35 4.47
N SER A 118 -8.75 16.38 5.56
CA SER A 118 -7.29 16.37 5.59
C SER A 118 -6.75 14.97 5.89
N VAL A 119 -5.97 14.40 4.98
CA VAL A 119 -5.40 13.05 5.07
C VAL A 119 -3.89 13.12 5.27
N LEU A 120 -3.38 12.37 6.24
CA LEU A 120 -1.96 12.09 6.40
C LEU A 120 -1.65 10.66 5.94
N ASN A 121 -0.83 10.51 4.91
CA ASN A 121 -0.36 9.21 4.42
C ASN A 121 1.10 8.99 4.81
N LEU A 122 1.35 7.98 5.64
CA LEU A 122 2.65 7.65 6.25
C LEU A 122 3.20 6.36 5.64
N PHE A 123 4.52 6.30 5.46
CA PHE A 123 5.18 5.21 4.72
C PHE A 123 4.58 5.08 3.31
N ALA A 124 4.38 6.24 2.68
CA ALA A 124 3.45 6.40 1.58
C ALA A 124 3.93 5.84 0.24
N TYR A 125 5.19 5.42 0.14
CA TYR A 125 5.81 4.80 -1.02
C TYR A 125 5.56 5.61 -2.30
N THR A 126 5.11 4.97 -3.39
CA THR A 126 4.82 5.60 -4.68
C THR A 126 3.45 6.28 -4.72
N GLY A 127 2.76 6.42 -3.58
CA GLY A 127 1.61 7.31 -3.44
C GLY A 127 0.27 6.74 -3.91
N GLY A 128 0.08 5.42 -3.99
CA GLY A 128 -1.20 4.80 -4.36
C GLY A 128 -2.39 5.37 -3.57
N ALA A 129 -2.30 5.34 -2.24
CA ALA A 129 -3.32 5.90 -1.36
C ALA A 129 -3.38 7.45 -1.41
N THR A 130 -2.27 8.13 -1.70
CA THR A 130 -2.25 9.59 -1.89
C THR A 130 -3.06 10.00 -3.12
N VAL A 131 -2.89 9.28 -4.23
CA VAL A 131 -3.66 9.50 -5.46
C VAL A 131 -5.14 9.25 -5.22
N ALA A 132 -5.49 8.14 -4.56
CA ALA A 132 -6.89 7.82 -4.23
C ALA A 132 -7.54 8.90 -3.35
N ALA A 133 -6.89 9.29 -2.25
CA ALA A 133 -7.40 10.32 -1.35
C ALA A 133 -7.56 11.70 -2.04
N ALA A 134 -6.56 12.10 -2.84
CA ALA A 134 -6.61 13.35 -3.59
C ALA A 134 -7.72 13.34 -4.67
N TYR A 135 -7.92 12.19 -5.32
CA TYR A 135 -9.00 11.98 -6.29
C TYR A 135 -10.38 12.16 -5.65
N ALA A 136 -10.58 11.60 -4.46
CA ALA A 136 -11.83 11.72 -3.71
C ALA A 136 -12.09 13.13 -3.14
N GLY A 137 -11.11 14.04 -3.24
CA GLY A 137 -11.26 15.46 -2.88
C GLY A 137 -10.55 15.89 -1.60
N ALA A 138 -9.77 15.02 -0.96
CA ALA A 138 -9.03 15.38 0.25
C ALA A 138 -7.81 16.28 -0.05
N SER A 139 -7.41 17.09 0.94
CA SER A 139 -6.04 17.60 1.02
C SER A 139 -5.14 16.56 1.65
N VAL A 140 -4.00 16.28 1.04
CA VAL A 140 -3.16 15.13 1.43
C VAL A 140 -1.76 15.59 1.81
N VAL A 141 -1.24 15.08 2.92
CA VAL A 141 0.18 15.12 3.24
C VAL A 141 0.76 13.74 3.02
N HIS A 142 1.67 13.63 2.07
CA HIS A 142 2.38 12.41 1.70
C HIS A 142 3.75 12.40 2.38
N VAL A 143 4.07 11.37 3.15
CA VAL A 143 5.34 11.24 3.88
C VAL A 143 6.00 9.89 3.61
N ASP A 144 7.22 9.94 3.11
CA ASP A 144 8.09 8.78 2.94
C ASP A 144 9.56 9.17 3.15
N ALA A 145 10.39 8.25 3.66
CA ALA A 145 11.80 8.53 3.90
C ALA A 145 12.63 8.53 2.60
N ALA A 146 12.17 7.83 1.56
CA ALA A 146 12.90 7.67 0.31
C ALA A 146 12.53 8.79 -0.69
N LYS A 147 13.47 9.72 -0.93
CA LYS A 147 13.30 10.82 -1.90
C LYS A 147 12.82 10.35 -3.28
N GLY A 148 13.35 9.22 -3.76
CA GLY A 148 12.94 8.65 -5.05
C GLY A 148 11.47 8.20 -5.07
N MET A 149 10.95 7.66 -3.95
CA MET A 149 9.55 7.25 -3.84
C MET A 149 8.63 8.46 -3.75
N VAL A 150 9.02 9.48 -2.99
CA VAL A 150 8.28 10.77 -2.93
C VAL A 150 8.18 11.43 -4.31
N GLN A 151 9.28 11.43 -5.08
CA GLN A 151 9.27 11.95 -6.44
C GLN A 151 8.36 11.12 -7.37
N TRP A 152 8.40 9.79 -7.25
CA TRP A 152 7.51 8.91 -8.00
C TRP A 152 6.03 9.14 -7.64
N ALA A 153 5.71 9.36 -6.36
CA ALA A 153 4.37 9.71 -5.92
C ALA A 153 3.87 11.02 -6.55
N LYS A 154 4.74 12.03 -6.63
CA LYS A 154 4.42 13.30 -7.32
C LYS A 154 4.08 13.08 -8.79
N GLU A 155 4.84 12.24 -9.47
CA GLU A 155 4.58 11.88 -10.88
C GLU A 155 3.27 11.10 -11.03
N ASN A 156 2.91 10.22 -10.09
CA ASN A 156 1.63 9.50 -10.11
C ASN A 156 0.42 10.42 -9.89
N VAL A 157 0.55 11.42 -9.00
CA VAL A 157 -0.48 12.45 -8.80
C VAL A 157 -0.68 13.27 -10.08
N GLN A 158 0.41 13.68 -10.74
CA GLN A 158 0.33 14.39 -12.02
C GLN A 158 -0.26 13.52 -13.13
N LEU A 159 0.17 12.27 -13.23
CA LEU A 159 -0.31 11.30 -14.23
C LEU A 159 -1.82 11.03 -14.10
N SER A 160 -2.34 11.06 -12.87
CA SER A 160 -3.77 10.91 -12.59
C SER A 160 -4.59 12.19 -12.83
N GLY A 161 -3.98 13.26 -13.37
CA GLY A 161 -4.67 14.54 -13.61
C GLY A 161 -4.97 15.33 -12.34
N LEU A 162 -4.20 15.11 -11.27
CA LEU A 162 -4.45 15.70 -9.94
C LEU A 162 -3.39 16.75 -9.56
N ALA A 163 -2.71 17.33 -10.54
CA ALA A 163 -1.63 18.30 -10.31
C ALA A 163 -2.09 19.54 -9.49
N ASP A 164 -3.34 19.95 -9.65
CA ASP A 164 -3.93 21.11 -8.94
C ASP A 164 -4.54 20.73 -7.57
N ARG A 165 -4.52 19.45 -7.20
CA ARG A 165 -5.01 19.01 -5.89
C ARG A 165 -4.01 19.37 -4.79
N PRO A 166 -4.47 19.71 -3.57
CA PRO A 166 -3.60 20.11 -2.47
C PRO A 166 -2.87 18.90 -1.86
N VAL A 167 -1.76 18.50 -2.50
CA VAL A 167 -0.88 17.42 -2.03
C VAL A 167 0.48 17.99 -1.61
N ARG A 168 0.83 17.84 -0.34
CA ARG A 168 2.14 18.20 0.21
C ARG A 168 3.04 16.97 0.29
N PHE A 169 4.14 16.98 -0.45
CA PHE A 169 5.11 15.89 -0.49
C PHE A 169 6.27 16.14 0.49
N ILE A 170 6.48 15.22 1.42
CA ILE A 170 7.49 15.34 2.46
C ILE A 170 8.44 14.13 2.39
N THR A 171 9.73 14.41 2.22
CA THR A 171 10.79 13.41 2.37
C THR A 171 11.35 13.49 3.79
N ASP A 172 10.90 12.62 4.68
CA ASP A 172 11.37 12.57 6.07
C ASP A 172 11.07 11.24 6.75
N ASP A 173 11.69 11.03 7.91
CA ASP A 173 11.26 10.03 8.88
C ASP A 173 9.84 10.35 9.39
N VAL A 174 8.98 9.34 9.38
CA VAL A 174 7.57 9.52 9.74
C VAL A 174 7.35 9.85 11.22
N PHE A 175 8.22 9.38 12.13
CA PHE A 175 8.11 9.70 13.56
C PHE A 175 8.46 11.15 13.82
N LYS A 176 9.60 11.59 13.29
CA LYS A 176 10.02 12.99 13.38
C LYS A 176 8.99 13.91 12.75
N PHE A 177 8.39 13.47 11.64
CA PHE A 177 7.29 14.21 11.02
C PHE A 177 6.09 14.35 11.97
N VAL A 178 5.56 13.25 12.50
CA VAL A 178 4.42 13.26 13.44
C VAL A 178 4.73 14.12 14.67
N GLN A 179 5.92 14.01 15.26
CA GLN A 179 6.34 14.82 16.41
C GLN A 179 6.42 16.33 16.09
N ARG A 180 6.77 16.70 14.86
CA ARG A 180 6.75 18.11 14.44
C ARG A 180 5.35 18.61 14.21
N GLU A 181 4.47 17.81 13.62
CA GLU A 181 3.07 18.16 13.44
C GLU A 181 2.38 18.33 14.80
N GLN A 182 2.69 17.47 15.78
CA GLN A 182 2.24 17.61 17.16
C GLN A 182 2.68 18.96 17.76
N ARG A 183 3.97 19.30 17.65
CA ARG A 183 4.51 20.59 18.15
C ARG A 183 3.90 21.80 17.46
N ARG A 184 3.52 21.67 16.19
CA ARG A 184 2.87 22.74 15.40
C ARG A 184 1.37 22.84 15.65
N GLY A 185 0.78 21.87 16.35
CA GLY A 185 -0.67 21.81 16.56
C GLY A 185 -1.45 21.42 15.31
N ASN A 186 -0.80 20.85 14.29
CA ASN A 186 -1.49 20.38 13.08
C ASN A 186 -2.38 19.18 13.41
N ARG A 187 -3.50 19.07 12.66
CA ARG A 187 -4.52 18.04 12.85
C ARG A 187 -4.96 17.45 11.51
N TYR A 188 -5.33 16.18 11.53
CA TYR A 188 -5.75 15.41 10.37
C TYR A 188 -7.05 14.68 10.64
N ASP A 189 -7.94 14.66 9.66
CA ASP A 189 -9.20 13.94 9.73
C ASP A 189 -8.99 12.45 9.50
N ALA A 190 -7.98 12.08 8.72
CA ALA A 190 -7.67 10.68 8.50
C ALA A 190 -6.17 10.40 8.43
N ILE A 191 -5.78 9.21 8.90
CA ILE A 191 -4.40 8.73 8.85
C ILE A 191 -4.37 7.38 8.14
N ILE A 192 -3.47 7.25 7.17
CA ILE A 192 -3.15 6.01 6.47
C ILE A 192 -1.69 5.68 6.80
N MET A 193 -1.41 4.42 7.13
CA MET A 193 -0.04 3.96 7.31
C MET A 193 0.18 2.55 6.77
N ASP A 194 1.31 2.37 6.10
CA ASP A 194 1.79 1.08 5.59
C ASP A 194 3.22 0.80 6.06
N PRO A 195 3.44 0.63 7.37
CA PRO A 195 4.76 0.45 7.91
C PRO A 195 5.44 -0.83 7.39
N PRO A 196 6.74 -0.78 7.06
CA PRO A 196 7.50 -1.99 6.71
C PRO A 196 7.69 -2.89 7.94
N SER A 197 8.08 -4.15 7.77
CA SER A 197 8.44 -5.02 8.91
C SER A 197 9.68 -4.51 9.65
N TYR A 198 10.70 -4.13 8.88
CA TYR A 198 11.94 -3.54 9.36
C TYR A 198 12.28 -2.33 8.49
N GLY A 199 12.81 -1.28 9.11
CA GLY A 199 13.22 -0.08 8.42
C GLY A 199 14.38 0.61 9.12
N ARG A 200 15.01 1.52 8.38
CA ARG A 200 15.94 2.49 8.97
C ARG A 200 15.53 3.90 8.60
N GLY A 201 15.48 4.77 9.60
CA GLY A 201 15.32 6.20 9.39
C GLY A 201 16.53 6.81 8.68
N PRO A 202 16.41 8.02 8.12
CA PRO A 202 17.50 8.71 7.43
C PRO A 202 18.77 8.92 8.27
N ASN A 203 18.64 8.94 9.61
CA ASN A 203 19.76 9.13 10.54
C ASN A 203 20.15 7.83 11.27
N GLY A 204 19.68 6.67 10.79
CA GLY A 204 20.03 5.36 11.36
C GLY A 204 19.10 4.86 12.47
N GLU A 205 17.99 5.54 12.75
CA GLU A 205 16.96 5.04 13.65
C GLU A 205 16.47 3.67 13.16
N THR A 206 16.30 2.71 14.07
CA THR A 206 15.79 1.38 13.69
C THR A 206 14.28 1.34 13.89
N TRP A 207 13.57 0.90 12.87
CA TRP A 207 12.16 0.54 12.94
C TRP A 207 12.01 -0.98 12.92
N LYS A 208 11.24 -1.50 13.87
CA LYS A 208 10.71 -2.86 13.90
C LYS A 208 9.23 -2.77 14.24
N LEU A 209 8.39 -3.34 13.39
CA LEU A 209 6.95 -3.18 13.49
C LEU A 209 6.41 -3.68 14.83
N GLU A 210 6.90 -4.81 15.33
CA GLU A 210 6.49 -5.44 16.58
C GLU A 210 6.81 -4.59 17.83
N GLU A 211 7.89 -3.80 17.77
CA GLU A 211 8.34 -2.96 18.88
C GLU A 211 7.75 -1.55 18.79
N ASN A 212 7.50 -1.04 17.58
CA ASN A 212 7.30 0.39 17.36
C ASN A 212 5.89 0.78 16.92
N LEU A 213 5.08 -0.14 16.37
CA LEU A 213 3.77 0.21 15.82
C LEU A 213 2.81 0.78 16.87
N TYR A 214 2.66 0.14 18.02
CA TYR A 214 1.73 0.61 19.04
C TYR A 214 2.12 1.98 19.65
N PRO A 215 3.37 2.23 20.06
CA PRO A 215 3.81 3.58 20.45
C PRO A 215 3.63 4.63 19.35
N PHE A 216 3.83 4.25 18.08
CA PHE A 216 3.64 5.14 16.96
C PHE A 216 2.16 5.50 16.73
N LEU A 217 1.26 4.52 16.85
CA LEU A 217 -0.19 4.75 16.81
C LEU A 217 -0.60 5.75 17.90
N LYS A 218 -0.13 5.58 19.14
CA LYS A 218 -0.38 6.54 20.23
C LYS A 218 0.12 7.95 19.91
N SER A 219 1.24 8.08 19.20
CA SER A 219 1.74 9.39 18.75
C SER A 219 0.81 10.00 17.69
N CYS A 220 0.34 9.20 16.74
CA CYS A 220 -0.61 9.61 15.71
C CYS A 220 -1.95 10.09 16.29
N MET A 221 -2.41 9.50 17.40
CA MET A 221 -3.63 9.96 18.11
C MET A 221 -3.58 11.45 18.48
N THR A 222 -2.38 11.99 18.76
CA THR A 222 -2.21 13.38 19.20
C THR A 222 -2.35 14.42 18.08
N ILE A 223 -2.38 13.96 16.83
CA ILE A 223 -2.51 14.79 15.63
C ILE A 223 -3.78 14.46 14.84
N LEU A 224 -4.69 13.67 15.39
CA LEU A 224 -6.04 13.51 14.84
C LEU A 224 -6.90 14.72 15.21
N SER A 225 -7.76 15.13 14.28
CA SER A 225 -8.79 16.14 14.51
C SER A 225 -9.77 15.71 15.62
N ASP A 226 -10.63 16.63 16.05
CA ASP A 226 -11.67 16.32 17.04
C ASP A 226 -12.75 15.38 16.48
N ASN A 227 -12.94 15.35 15.16
CA ASN A 227 -13.92 14.50 14.47
C ASN A 227 -13.23 13.66 13.38
N PRO A 228 -12.30 12.75 13.74
CA PRO A 228 -11.56 11.99 12.74
C PRO A 228 -12.53 11.11 11.94
N LEU A 229 -12.30 11.00 10.63
CA LEU A 229 -13.11 10.22 9.71
C LEU A 229 -12.69 8.76 9.69
N PHE A 230 -11.39 8.47 9.58
CA PHE A 230 -10.88 7.10 9.61
C PHE A 230 -9.40 7.00 9.98
N MET A 231 -8.99 5.80 10.41
CA MET A 231 -7.58 5.40 10.51
C MET A 231 -7.40 4.04 9.84
N LEU A 232 -6.42 3.94 8.93
CA LEU A 232 -6.06 2.70 8.24
C LEU A 232 -4.62 2.31 8.57
N VAL A 233 -4.45 1.07 9.04
CA VAL A 233 -3.16 0.43 9.27
C VAL A 233 -3.05 -0.80 8.39
N ASN A 234 -2.08 -0.81 7.49
CA ASN A 234 -1.70 -1.99 6.71
C ASN A 234 -0.51 -2.69 7.37
N SER A 235 -0.36 -3.99 7.13
CA SER A 235 0.87 -4.71 7.46
C SER A 235 1.09 -5.88 6.49
N TYR A 236 2.31 -5.97 6.00
CA TYR A 236 2.82 -7.06 5.17
C TYR A 236 3.76 -7.99 5.95
N THR A 237 3.90 -7.77 7.26
CA THR A 237 4.77 -8.56 8.14
C THR A 237 4.18 -9.93 8.39
N THR A 238 4.97 -10.97 8.09
CA THR A 238 4.59 -12.37 8.31
C THR A 238 4.45 -12.70 9.79
N GLY A 239 3.43 -13.46 10.17
CA GLY A 239 3.24 -13.95 11.54
C GLY A 239 2.41 -13.03 12.45
N ILE A 240 1.98 -11.87 11.94
CA ILE A 240 1.08 -10.98 12.68
C ILE A 240 -0.36 -11.24 12.23
N SER A 241 -1.25 -11.51 13.19
CA SER A 241 -2.68 -11.67 12.94
C SER A 241 -3.36 -10.31 12.76
N SER A 242 -4.35 -10.22 11.86
CA SER A 242 -5.21 -9.04 11.71
C SER A 242 -5.94 -8.66 13.02
N THR A 243 -6.16 -9.64 13.91
CA THR A 243 -6.68 -9.40 15.26
C THR A 243 -5.77 -8.50 16.10
N VAL A 244 -4.45 -8.54 15.87
CA VAL A 244 -3.51 -7.63 16.55
C VAL A 244 -3.79 -6.18 16.15
N LEU A 245 -4.01 -5.93 14.86
CA LEU A 245 -4.39 -4.59 14.38
C LEU A 245 -5.73 -4.14 14.96
N ARG A 246 -6.73 -5.05 14.99
CA ARG A 246 -8.03 -4.80 15.65
C ARG A 246 -7.84 -4.36 17.10
N ASN A 247 -7.08 -5.13 17.88
CA ASN A 247 -6.86 -4.85 19.30
C ASN A 247 -6.17 -3.50 19.51
N MET A 248 -5.15 -3.17 18.71
CA MET A 248 -4.49 -1.87 18.80
C MET A 248 -5.43 -0.72 18.47
N LEU A 249 -6.26 -0.84 17.43
CA LEU A 249 -7.26 0.17 17.09
C LEU A 249 -8.36 0.29 18.15
N THR A 250 -8.75 -0.83 18.79
CA THR A 250 -9.70 -0.81 19.91
C THR A 250 -9.13 -0.03 21.09
N MET A 251 -7.88 -0.31 21.47
CA MET A 251 -7.19 0.34 22.60
C MET A 251 -6.81 1.81 22.33
N THR A 252 -6.90 2.27 21.08
CA THR A 252 -6.51 3.64 20.68
C THR A 252 -7.71 4.40 20.15
N MET A 253 -8.07 4.16 18.89
CA MET A 253 -9.15 4.85 18.20
C MET A 253 -10.49 4.66 18.90
N SER A 254 -10.94 3.42 19.08
CA SER A 254 -12.29 3.17 19.61
C SER A 254 -12.44 3.58 21.07
N ALA A 255 -11.41 3.39 21.88
CA ALA A 255 -11.38 3.87 23.26
C ALA A 255 -11.52 5.41 23.37
N GLN A 256 -11.09 6.18 22.36
CA GLN A 256 -11.13 7.65 22.40
C GLN A 256 -12.31 8.25 21.63
N TYR A 257 -12.68 7.65 20.49
CA TYR A 257 -13.62 8.23 19.52
C TYR A 257 -14.87 7.35 19.29
N GLY A 258 -14.96 6.16 19.87
CA GLY A 258 -16.05 5.21 19.56
C GLY A 258 -15.89 4.60 18.16
N GLY A 259 -16.93 4.60 17.33
CA GLY A 259 -16.87 4.12 15.95
C GLY A 259 -16.69 2.62 15.78
N ASP A 260 -16.51 2.20 14.53
CA ASP A 260 -16.45 0.80 14.11
C ASP A 260 -15.03 0.38 13.71
N ILE A 261 -14.71 -0.89 13.96
CA ILE A 261 -13.43 -1.49 13.56
C ILE A 261 -13.65 -2.71 12.70
N THR A 262 -13.04 -2.68 11.52
CA THR A 262 -12.89 -3.83 10.64
C THR A 262 -11.42 -4.22 10.53
N ALA A 263 -11.14 -5.52 10.55
CA ALA A 263 -9.79 -6.04 10.41
C ALA A 263 -9.84 -7.39 9.70
N GLY A 264 -8.86 -7.66 8.85
CA GLY A 264 -8.80 -8.90 8.09
C GLY A 264 -7.62 -8.93 7.15
N GLU A 265 -7.62 -9.92 6.27
CA GLU A 265 -6.64 -10.05 5.20
C GLU A 265 -7.03 -9.19 3.99
N ILE A 266 -6.02 -8.72 3.26
CA ILE A 266 -6.16 -8.12 1.94
C ILE A 266 -5.54 -9.04 0.90
N GLY A 267 -6.14 -9.12 -0.28
CA GLY A 267 -5.71 -10.08 -1.30
C GLY A 267 -6.12 -9.74 -2.71
N LEU A 268 -5.74 -10.64 -3.62
CA LEU A 268 -5.95 -10.53 -5.06
C LEU A 268 -6.66 -11.78 -5.59
N PRO A 269 -7.64 -11.63 -6.48
CA PRO A 269 -8.27 -12.79 -7.09
C PRO A 269 -7.30 -13.44 -8.08
N ILE A 270 -7.29 -14.78 -8.11
CA ILE A 270 -6.52 -15.58 -9.05
C ILE A 270 -7.45 -16.05 -10.15
N THR A 271 -7.26 -15.56 -11.38
CA THR A 271 -8.19 -15.80 -12.49
C THR A 271 -8.38 -17.29 -12.78
N ARG A 272 -7.29 -18.06 -12.88
CA ARG A 272 -7.34 -19.46 -13.33
C ARG A 272 -8.05 -20.38 -12.35
N SER A 273 -7.79 -20.23 -11.06
CA SER A 273 -8.33 -21.12 -10.02
C SER A 273 -9.64 -20.62 -9.41
N GLY A 274 -9.94 -19.32 -9.55
CA GLY A 274 -11.04 -18.67 -8.84
C GLY A 274 -10.81 -18.52 -7.33
N LEU A 275 -9.59 -18.82 -6.85
CA LEU A 275 -9.17 -18.63 -5.46
C LEU A 275 -8.65 -17.21 -5.24
N ASP A 276 -8.37 -16.87 -3.98
CA ASP A 276 -7.75 -15.60 -3.60
C ASP A 276 -6.31 -15.78 -3.10
N LEU A 277 -5.41 -14.91 -3.54
CA LEU A 277 -4.03 -14.81 -3.06
C LEU A 277 -3.98 -13.83 -1.86
N PRO A 278 -3.72 -14.29 -0.63
CA PRO A 278 -3.47 -13.40 0.50
C PRO A 278 -2.17 -12.62 0.29
N CYS A 279 -2.22 -11.30 0.48
CA CYS A 279 -1.08 -10.40 0.26
C CYS A 279 -0.61 -9.73 1.56
N GLY A 280 -1.51 -9.48 2.50
CA GLY A 280 -1.21 -8.85 3.78
C GLY A 280 -2.44 -8.75 4.67
N ILE A 281 -2.35 -7.94 5.72
CA ILE A 281 -3.47 -7.65 6.63
C ILE A 281 -3.74 -6.15 6.71
N LEU A 282 -4.97 -5.83 7.11
CA LEU A 282 -5.40 -4.47 7.38
C LEU A 282 -6.19 -4.38 8.68
N GLY A 283 -6.16 -3.20 9.28
CA GLY A 283 -7.09 -2.74 10.31
C GLY A 283 -7.59 -1.34 9.93
N ARG A 284 -8.91 -1.17 9.92
CA ARG A 284 -9.59 0.10 9.65
C ARG A 284 -10.44 0.45 10.86
N TRP A 285 -10.28 1.67 11.35
CA TRP A 285 -11.24 2.33 12.21
C TRP A 285 -11.97 3.40 11.41
N GLU A 286 -13.26 3.56 11.65
CA GLU A 286 -14.10 4.63 11.09
C GLU A 286 -15.06 5.19 12.14
N SER A 287 -15.37 6.49 12.04
CA SER A 287 -16.28 7.20 12.94
C SER A 287 -17.74 6.80 12.79
#